data_AF-A0A844HNQ2-F1
#
_entry.id   AF-A0A844HNQ2-F1
#
_cell.length_a   1.000
_cell.length_b   1.000
_cell.length_c   1.000
_cell.angle_alpha   90.00
_cell.angle_beta   90.00
_cell.angle_gamma   90.00
#
_symmetry.space_group_name_H-M   'P 1'
#
loop_
_entity.id
_entity.type
_entity.pdbx_description
1 polymer ?
#
loop_
_entity_poly.entity_id
_entity_poly.type
_entity_poly.pdbx_seq_one_letter_code
_entity_poly.pdbx_strand_id
1 'polypeptide(L)'
;MSAQEAAPSAEREKTFGSISVRVLDGGGIEIIRKGASGRGKTLRQVMWHPEQIEAAWIAASSRRGTDARDQSSALRWALDEIANG
;
A
#
# COMPACT_ATOMS: atom_id res chain seq x y z
N MET A 1 18.40 22.74 10.41
CA MET A 1 17.29 22.40 9.49
C MET A 1 16.66 21.15 10.05
N SER A 2 15.70 21.32 10.96
CA SER A 2 15.01 20.21 11.62
C SER A 2 13.99 19.65 10.64
N ALA A 3 14.06 18.34 10.38
CA ALA A 3 13.05 17.64 9.61
C ALA A 3 11.71 17.80 10.32
N GLN A 4 10.76 18.42 9.63
CA GLN A 4 9.41 18.58 10.11
C GLN A 4 8.75 17.20 10.00
N GLU A 5 8.77 16.43 11.09
CA GLU A 5 7.87 15.30 11.28
C GLU A 5 6.46 15.87 11.29
N ALA A 6 5.82 15.89 10.12
CA ALA A 6 4.40 16.08 10.01
C ALA A 6 3.73 14.91 10.73
N ALA A 7 3.34 15.14 11.98
CA ALA A 7 2.48 14.23 12.73
C ALA A 7 1.24 13.95 11.86
N PRO A 8 0.94 12.70 11.51
CA PRO A 8 0.01 12.46 10.43
C PRO A 8 -1.44 12.60 10.89
N SER A 9 -2.23 13.29 10.07
CA SER A 9 -3.67 13.14 9.98
C SER A 9 -4.00 11.65 10.00
N ALA A 10 -4.67 11.16 11.05
CA ALA A 10 -5.16 9.79 11.25
C ALA A 10 -4.73 8.80 10.13
N GLU A 11 -3.45 8.42 10.12
CA GLU A 11 -2.89 7.64 9.02
C GLU A 11 -3.54 6.27 9.03
N ARG A 12 -4.49 6.04 8.10
CA ARG A 12 -5.04 4.72 7.85
C ARG A 12 -3.94 3.93 7.16
N GLU A 13 -3.07 3.31 7.95
CA GLU A 13 -1.96 2.47 7.50
C GLU A 13 -2.12 1.04 8.03
N LYS A 14 -1.82 0.06 7.18
CA LYS A 14 -1.81 -1.36 7.54
C LYS A 14 -0.70 -2.11 6.83
N THR A 15 -0.14 -3.11 7.51
CA THR A 15 0.97 -3.92 6.98
C THR A 15 0.55 -5.38 6.82
N PHE A 16 0.92 -5.95 5.68
CA PHE A 16 0.70 -7.34 5.27
C PHE A 16 2.04 -7.92 4.83
N GLY A 17 2.63 -8.77 5.67
CA GLY A 17 3.97 -9.32 5.44
C GLY A 17 5.02 -8.23 5.27
N SER A 18 5.66 -8.16 4.09
CA SER A 18 6.65 -7.13 3.75
C SER A 18 6.05 -5.87 3.11
N ILE A 19 4.72 -5.79 2.95
CA ILE A 19 4.03 -4.71 2.25
C ILE A 19 3.24 -3.88 3.26
N SER A 20 3.59 -2.61 3.40
CA SER A 20 2.80 -1.61 4.11
C SER A 20 1.97 -0.82 3.09
N VAL A 21 0.72 -0.54 3.42
CA VAL A 21 -0.18 0.26 2.60
C VAL A 21 -0.82 1.35 3.46
N ARG A 22 -0.86 2.56 2.92
CA ARG A 22 -1.38 3.76 3.59
C ARG A 22 -2.39 4.42 2.68
N VAL A 23 -3.56 4.77 3.21
CA VAL A 23 -4.54 5.59 2.50
C VAL A 23 -4.13 7.05 2.65
N LEU A 24 -4.16 7.78 1.55
CA LEU A 24 -3.81 9.19 1.47
C LEU A 24 -5.07 10.05 1.45
N ASP A 25 -4.94 11.27 1.97
CA ASP A 25 -5.99 12.28 1.83
C ASP A 25 -6.29 12.51 0.34
N GLY A 26 -7.56 12.32 -0.05
CA GLY A 26 -8.00 12.35 -1.46
C GLY A 26 -8.29 11.00 -2.09
N GLY A 27 -8.30 9.90 -1.31
CA GLY A 27 -8.73 8.58 -1.78
C GLY A 27 -7.65 7.81 -2.58
N GLY A 28 -6.42 8.31 -2.57
CA GLY A 28 -5.25 7.59 -3.08
C GLY A 28 -4.66 6.66 -2.04
N ILE A 29 -3.69 5.85 -2.47
CA ILE A 29 -2.92 4.97 -1.59
C ILE A 29 -1.44 5.07 -1.89
N GLU A 30 -0.66 4.77 -0.87
CA GLU A 30 0.76 4.52 -0.95
C GLU A 30 1.03 3.08 -0.54
N ILE A 31 1.76 2.34 -1.37
CA ILE A 31 2.30 1.02 -1.07
C ILE A 31 3.81 1.12 -0.89
N ILE A 32 4.28 0.54 0.21
CA ILE A 32 5.69 0.39 0.53
C ILE A 32 5.98 -1.10 0.67
N ARG A 33 6.75 -1.65 -0.26
CA ARG A 33 7.28 -3.01 -0.17
C ARG A 33 8.69 -2.95 0.40
N LYS A 34 8.86 -3.43 1.63
CA LYS A 34 10.16 -3.50 2.30
C LYS A 34 11.00 -4.61 1.68
N GLY A 35 12.17 -4.25 1.18
CA GLY A 35 13.17 -5.23 0.74
C GLY A 35 13.78 -5.96 1.93
N ALA A 36 14.29 -7.17 1.71
CA ALA A 36 15.04 -7.90 2.72
C ALA A 36 16.33 -7.14 3.11
N SER A 37 16.66 -7.14 4.40
CA SER A 37 17.83 -6.48 4.98
C SER A 37 19.11 -6.82 4.20
N GLY A 38 19.72 -5.84 3.55
CA GLY A 38 21.00 -5.99 2.84
C GLY A 38 20.93 -6.58 1.42
N ARG A 39 19.76 -6.92 0.88
CA ARG A 39 19.63 -7.43 -0.52
C ARG A 39 18.45 -6.88 -1.32
N GLY A 40 17.36 -6.46 -0.68
CA GLY A 40 16.17 -5.97 -1.37
C GLY A 40 16.10 -4.44 -1.36
N LYS A 41 15.82 -3.83 -2.51
CA LYS A 41 15.41 -2.42 -2.54
C LYS A 41 14.00 -2.31 -1.96
N THR A 42 13.81 -1.36 -1.04
CA THR A 42 12.45 -0.93 -0.67
C THR A 42 11.83 -0.23 -1.86
N LEU A 43 10.67 -0.70 -2.30
CA LEU A 43 9.90 -0.11 -3.38
C LEU A 43 8.74 0.69 -2.79
N ARG A 44 8.56 1.91 -3.28
CA ARG A 44 7.44 2.78 -2.91
C ARG A 44 6.67 3.11 -4.17
N GLN A 45 5.35 2.96 -4.13
CA GLN A 45 4.46 3.23 -5.23
C GLN A 45 3.22 3.96 -4.71
N VAL A 46 2.85 5.06 -5.37
CA VAL A 46 1.65 5.82 -5.06
C VAL A 46 0.64 5.62 -6.19
N MET A 47 -0.63 5.40 -5.83
CA MET A 47 -1.75 5.22 -6.75
C MET A 47 -2.90 6.11 -6.31
N TRP A 48 -3.30 7.07 -7.15
CA TRP A 48 -4.31 8.08 -6.78
C TRP A 48 -5.73 7.71 -7.21
N HIS A 49 -5.88 6.80 -8.16
CA HIS A 49 -7.17 6.48 -8.78
C HIS A 49 -7.66 5.10 -8.34
N PRO A 50 -8.90 4.96 -7.84
CA PRO A 50 -9.47 3.67 -7.43
C PRO A 50 -9.38 2.60 -8.51
N GLU A 51 -9.53 2.96 -9.79
CA GLU A 51 -9.44 2.05 -10.94
C GLU A 51 -8.02 1.48 -11.10
N GLN A 52 -6.99 2.28 -10.80
CA GLN A 52 -5.60 1.81 -10.80
C GLN A 52 -5.36 0.82 -9.66
N ILE A 53 -5.94 1.09 -8.49
CA ILE A 53 -5.83 0.24 -7.30
C ILE A 53 -6.55 -1.09 -7.56
N GLU A 54 -7.73 -1.05 -8.16
CA GLU A 54 -8.51 -2.23 -8.54
C GLU A 54 -7.79 -3.08 -9.61
N ALA A 55 -7.28 -2.44 -10.66
CA ALA A 55 -6.48 -3.14 -11.68
C ALA A 55 -5.24 -3.82 -11.08
N ALA A 56 -4.55 -3.13 -10.17
CA ALA A 56 -3.41 -3.70 -9.44
C ALA A 56 -3.84 -4.87 -8.54
N TRP A 57 -5.02 -4.79 -7.91
CA TRP A 57 -5.56 -5.86 -7.08
C TRP A 57 -5.86 -7.11 -7.90
N ILE A 58 -6.51 -6.96 -9.06
CA ILE A 58 -6.78 -8.07 -10.00
C ILE A 58 -5.48 -8.70 -10.50
N ALA A 59 -4.48 -7.89 -10.84
CA ALA A 59 -3.17 -8.38 -11.26
C ALA A 59 -2.39 -9.07 -10.11
N ALA A 60 -2.59 -8.67 -8.86
CA ALA A 60 -2.00 -9.33 -7.70
C ALA A 60 -2.72 -10.63 -7.32
N SER A 61 -4.05 -10.64 -7.37
CA SER A 61 -4.87 -11.80 -6.98
C SER A 61 -4.76 -12.97 -7.96
N SER A 62 -4.44 -12.70 -9.23
CA SER A 62 -4.18 -13.70 -10.25
C SER A 62 -2.81 -14.38 -10.14
N ARG A 63 -1.87 -13.81 -9.36
CA ARG A 63 -0.52 -14.37 -9.16
C ARG A 63 -0.49 -15.33 -7.97
N ARG A 64 0.42 -16.31 -8.02
CA ARG A 64 0.65 -17.26 -6.92
C ARG A 64 1.84 -16.84 -6.07
N GLY A 65 1.82 -17.16 -4.77
CA GLY A 65 2.91 -16.93 -3.83
C GLY A 65 2.54 -15.97 -2.69
N THR A 66 3.33 -16.00 -1.62
CA THR A 66 3.08 -15.19 -0.41
C THR A 66 3.05 -13.69 -0.70
N ASP A 67 4.02 -13.21 -1.49
CA ASP A 67 4.11 -11.80 -1.88
C ASP A 67 2.88 -11.31 -2.66
N ALA A 68 2.35 -12.13 -3.56
CA ALA A 68 1.13 -11.82 -4.31
C ALA A 68 -0.10 -11.80 -3.39
N ARG A 69 -0.17 -12.72 -2.43
CA ARG A 69 -1.24 -12.78 -1.42
C ARG A 69 -1.21 -11.56 -0.49
N ASP A 70 -0.03 -11.17 -0.04
CA ASP A 70 0.16 -9.98 0.79
C ASP A 70 -0.21 -8.72 0.01
N GLN A 71 0.22 -8.61 -1.25
CA GLN A 71 -0.10 -7.47 -2.11
C GLN A 71 -1.60 -7.37 -2.39
N SER A 72 -2.25 -8.48 -2.73
CA SER A 72 -3.71 -8.49 -2.98
C SER A 72 -4.51 -8.20 -1.71
N SER A 73 -4.06 -8.67 -0.54
CA SER A 73 -4.69 -8.35 0.75
C SER A 73 -4.56 -6.86 1.10
N ALA A 74 -3.36 -6.29 0.87
CA ALA A 74 -3.09 -4.87 1.07
C ALA A 74 -3.97 -3.99 0.18
N LEU A 75 -4.04 -4.30 -1.13
CA LEU A 75 -4.85 -3.55 -2.09
C LEU A 75 -6.35 -3.69 -1.80
N ARG A 76 -6.80 -4.89 -1.42
CA ARG A 76 -8.21 -5.11 -1.05
C ARG A 76 -8.60 -4.29 0.17
N TRP A 77 -7.79 -4.32 1.22
CA TRP A 77 -8.03 -3.50 2.41
C TRP A 77 -8.08 -2.01 2.05
N ALA A 78 -7.16 -1.54 1.21
CA ALA A 78 -7.11 -0.13 0.85
C ALA A 78 -8.36 0.32 0.04
N LEU A 79 -8.86 -0.52 -0.87
CA LEU A 79 -10.13 -0.28 -1.56
C LEU A 79 -11.31 -0.21 -0.58
N ASP A 80 -11.35 -1.10 0.42
CA ASP A 80 -12.38 -1.09 1.45
C ASP A 80 -12.29 0.18 2.31
N GLU A 81 -11.10 0.65 2.66
CA GLU A 81 -10.91 1.90 3.41
C GLU A 81 -11.27 3.15 2.59
N ILE A 82 -11.02 3.15 1.28
CA ILE A 82 -11.44 4.24 0.38
C ILE A 82 -12.96 4.26 0.26
N ALA A 83 -13.60 3.09 0.13
CA ALA A 83 -15.05 3.01 -0.04
C ALA A 83 -15.84 3.34 1.22
N ASN A 84 -15.29 3.04 2.40
CA ASN A 84 -15.90 3.32 3.71
C ASN A 84 -15.46 4.67 4.31
N GLY A 85 -14.55 5.37 3.63
CA GLY A 85 -13.80 6.52 4.10
C GLY A 85 -14.43 7.86 3.83
#